data_AF-A0A2E0Y1X1-F1
#
_entry.id   AF-A0A2E0Y1X1-F1
#
_cell.length_a   1.000
_cell.length_b   1.000
_cell.length_c   1.000
_cell.angle_alpha   90.00
_cell.angle_beta   90.00
_cell.angle_gamma   90.00
#
_symmetry.space_group_name_H-M   'P 1'
#
loop_
_entity.id
_entity.type
_entity.pdbx_description
1 polymer ?
#
loop_
_entity_poly.entity_id
_entity_poly.type
_entity_poly.pdbx_seq_one_letter_code
_entity_poly.pdbx_strand_id
1 'polypeptide(L)'
;MMRSLCRYHWAVSLIAVSIMVEDPVGVEAALMAAGAAAQNGANLVEWRVDPLCEDEAGFCACRTLIEQSPLPCILTCRIQEEGGQAFGIEPDRPGLFRSLVTAGVVPRYVDVESAAWRSDRELRIAAGELLGAGECGLILSSHDFEGRPADLARQLDVMWAEDDVSIVKMAWRARSIRDSLEAFDLVEDAGGPMIAICMDRFGVMTRVLTGKFGGLLTFASPGSDQETAPGQLSLQQLRDTYRFDAITSSTRVFGVLGDPVEHSRSPLLHNTGFSHVGFDGVMVPMPVVDGWESFKASLACMLDHETLNLSGLAVTTPHKEHLARFVEEVGGTLTPMVHRCGAANTLAVLPDGSLVADNTDTEGVLAPLRGVMPIKDSKIALLGAGGAARGAAIGLLMEGAEVVVFNRSEDRAMELVKDVKSRMDDAVSIEYQSGGPQADEGFDAVINMTTLGMEGGPGPDRSPLDELGGSLDVLSDTVVVFDAVYAPLQTPLIKQACDRGAKVLTGDAMFLAQAARQFRTWTGQDAPMDAWASLMR
;
A
#
# COMPACT_ATOMS: atom_id res chain seq x y z
N MET A 1 -20.20 34.55 -19.86
CA MET A 1 -18.81 34.95 -20.14
C MET A 1 -17.95 33.76 -19.77
N MET A 2 -17.40 33.05 -20.76
CA MET A 2 -16.62 31.82 -20.59
C MET A 2 -15.47 32.09 -19.62
N ARG A 3 -15.52 31.49 -18.42
CA ARG A 3 -14.35 31.41 -17.54
C ARG A 3 -13.36 30.49 -18.22
N SER A 4 -12.28 31.08 -18.71
CA SER A 4 -11.08 30.41 -19.19
C SER A 4 -10.66 29.33 -18.18
N LEU A 5 -10.56 28.08 -18.65
CA LEU A 5 -9.99 26.93 -17.94
C LEU A 5 -8.49 27.18 -17.68
N CYS A 6 -8.16 28.05 -16.74
CA CYS A 6 -6.84 28.03 -16.10
C CYS A 6 -6.88 26.92 -15.05
N ARG A 7 -6.59 25.68 -15.47
CA ARG A 7 -6.24 24.61 -14.52
C ARG A 7 -4.94 25.05 -13.86
N TYR A 8 -4.97 25.44 -12.59
CA TYR A 8 -3.76 25.68 -11.82
C TYR A 8 -3.03 24.34 -11.67
N HIS A 9 -2.10 24.06 -12.57
CA HIS A 9 -1.12 22.99 -12.36
C HIS A 9 0.03 23.63 -11.59
N TRP A 10 0.10 23.39 -10.28
CA TRP A 10 1.35 23.57 -9.55
C TRP A 10 2.35 22.57 -10.14
N ALA A 11 3.56 23.05 -10.45
CA ALA A 11 4.55 22.25 -11.16
C ALA A 11 5.00 21.01 -10.36
N VAL A 12 4.86 21.03 -9.03
CA VAL A 12 5.26 19.95 -8.11
C VAL A 12 4.36 20.00 -6.86
N SER A 13 3.81 18.86 -6.43
CA SER A 13 3.14 18.75 -5.12
C SER A 13 4.13 18.71 -3.98
N LEU A 14 3.75 19.21 -2.82
CA LEU A 14 4.65 19.39 -1.69
C LEU A 14 4.48 18.28 -0.64
N ILE A 15 5.54 17.96 0.08
CA ILE A 15 5.49 17.13 1.30
C ILE A 15 5.62 18.05 2.51
N ALA A 16 4.60 18.09 3.36
CA ALA A 16 4.64 18.71 4.67
C ALA A 16 4.89 17.63 5.73
N VAL A 17 5.91 17.82 6.58
CA VAL A 17 6.15 16.92 7.72
C VAL A 17 5.45 17.47 8.95
N SER A 18 4.52 16.70 9.50
CA SER A 18 3.75 17.07 10.70
C SER A 18 4.53 16.72 11.96
N ILE A 19 4.75 17.71 12.83
CA ILE A 19 5.48 17.55 14.09
C ILE A 19 4.62 18.06 15.23
N MET A 20 4.26 17.16 16.16
CA MET A 20 3.59 17.50 17.40
C MET A 20 4.58 18.11 18.40
N VAL A 21 4.18 19.22 19.02
CA VAL A 21 4.95 19.86 20.09
C VAL A 21 4.05 19.97 21.31
N GLU A 22 4.31 19.13 22.30
CA GLU A 22 3.43 18.97 23.47
C GLU A 22 3.64 20.05 24.53
N ASP A 23 4.85 20.58 24.66
CA ASP A 23 5.18 21.58 25.66
C ASP A 23 6.33 22.50 25.20
N PRO A 24 6.57 23.65 25.87
CA PRO A 24 7.67 24.56 25.52
C PRO A 24 9.07 23.94 25.60
N VAL A 25 9.27 22.86 26.37
CA VAL A 25 10.57 22.16 26.49
C VAL A 25 10.86 21.34 25.23
N GLY A 26 9.82 20.85 24.55
CA GLY A 26 9.92 20.09 23.30
C GLY A 26 10.36 20.89 22.07
N VAL A 27 10.41 22.22 22.13
CA VAL A 27 10.71 23.10 20.96
C VAL A 27 12.05 22.78 20.31
N GLU A 28 13.11 22.59 21.08
CA GLU A 28 14.45 22.31 20.53
C GLU A 28 14.48 20.96 19.78
N ALA A 29 13.87 19.92 20.37
CA ALA A 29 13.75 18.62 19.73
C ALA A 29 12.93 18.68 18.44
N ALA A 30 11.83 19.43 18.44
CA ALA A 30 10.97 19.65 17.28
C ALA A 30 11.71 20.35 16.13
N LEU A 31 12.51 21.39 16.44
CA LEU A 31 13.35 22.08 15.46
C LEU A 31 14.45 21.18 14.88
N MET A 32 15.07 20.33 15.70
CA MET A 32 16.02 19.32 15.21
C MET A 32 15.35 18.31 14.27
N ALA A 33 14.16 17.82 14.61
CA ALA A 33 13.38 16.92 13.76
C ALA A 33 13.00 17.58 12.43
N ALA A 34 12.56 18.85 12.46
CA ALA A 34 12.31 19.64 11.25
C ALA A 34 13.58 19.83 10.40
N GLY A 35 14.73 20.07 11.04
CA GLY A 35 16.02 20.18 10.35
C GLY A 35 16.39 18.88 9.63
N ALA A 36 16.18 17.73 10.29
CA ALA A 36 16.35 16.43 9.67
C ALA A 36 15.36 16.20 8.52
N ALA A 37 14.09 16.56 8.70
CA ALA A 37 13.08 16.47 7.63
C ALA A 37 13.46 17.32 6.40
N ALA A 38 13.97 18.53 6.61
CA ALA A 38 14.45 19.41 5.55
C ALA A 38 15.65 18.81 4.79
N GLN A 39 16.61 18.21 5.51
CA GLN A 39 17.75 17.52 4.89
C GLN A 39 17.32 16.28 4.07
N ASN A 40 16.25 15.62 4.50
CA ASN A 40 15.61 14.52 3.78
C ASN A 40 14.57 15.01 2.75
N GLY A 41 14.49 16.33 2.54
CA GLY A 41 13.76 17.06 1.52
C GLY A 41 12.24 17.12 1.66
N ALA A 42 11.75 17.23 2.89
CA ALA A 42 10.46 17.88 3.11
C ALA A 42 10.44 19.30 2.51
N ASN A 43 9.26 19.75 2.06
CA ASN A 43 9.08 21.10 1.53
C ASN A 43 8.52 22.07 2.58
N LEU A 44 7.71 21.56 3.50
CA LEU A 44 7.14 22.32 4.62
C LEU A 44 7.23 21.53 5.91
N VAL A 45 7.08 22.25 7.02
CA VAL A 45 6.81 21.67 8.35
C VAL A 45 5.43 22.10 8.79
N GLU A 46 4.59 21.16 9.23
CA GLU A 46 3.38 21.49 9.98
C GLU A 46 3.70 21.40 11.48
N TRP A 47 3.66 22.54 12.17
CA TRP A 47 3.74 22.59 13.61
C TRP A 47 2.35 22.34 14.19
N ARG A 48 2.16 21.16 14.79
CA ARG A 48 0.98 20.82 15.58
C ARG A 48 1.20 21.31 17.00
N VAL A 49 0.58 22.45 17.31
CA VAL A 49 0.79 23.21 18.55
C VAL A 49 -0.45 23.21 19.44
N ASP A 50 -1.36 22.25 19.23
CA ASP A 50 -2.62 22.12 19.96
C ASP A 50 -2.44 22.31 21.48
N PRO A 51 -1.45 21.65 22.14
CA PRO A 51 -1.25 21.77 23.59
C PRO A 51 -0.53 23.05 24.05
N LEU A 52 0.13 23.78 23.13
CA LEU A 52 0.87 25.00 23.46
C LEU A 52 -0.02 26.25 23.48
N CYS A 53 -1.22 26.17 22.93
CA CYS A 53 -2.04 27.34 22.69
C CYS A 53 -2.89 27.72 23.92
N GLU A 54 -2.26 27.89 25.09
CA GLU A 54 -2.96 28.19 26.35
C GLU A 54 -2.45 29.46 27.04
N ASP A 55 -1.13 29.65 27.09
CA ASP A 55 -0.51 30.73 27.86
C ASP A 55 0.65 31.41 27.13
N GLU A 56 1.22 32.44 27.75
CA GLU A 56 2.32 33.20 27.14
C GLU A 56 3.59 32.34 26.94
N ALA A 57 3.82 31.30 27.75
CA ALA A 57 4.97 30.42 27.57
C ALA A 57 4.80 29.58 26.31
N GLY A 58 3.62 29.03 26.09
CA GLY A 58 3.24 28.33 24.86
C GLY A 58 3.21 29.24 23.64
N PHE A 59 2.70 30.48 23.75
CA PHE A 59 2.77 31.46 22.68
C PHE A 59 4.22 31.81 22.30
N CYS A 60 5.13 31.90 23.28
CA CYS A 60 6.55 32.09 23.07
C CYS A 60 7.20 30.89 22.35
N ALA A 61 6.82 29.67 22.72
CA ALA A 61 7.23 28.46 22.03
C ALA A 61 6.79 28.47 20.56
N CYS A 62 5.53 28.82 20.27
CA CYS A 62 5.02 28.95 18.90
C CYS A 62 5.79 29.98 18.06
N ARG A 63 6.09 31.16 18.62
CA ARG A 63 6.92 32.18 17.95
C ARG A 63 8.30 31.62 17.60
N THR A 64 8.93 30.94 18.56
CA THR A 64 10.25 30.32 18.38
C THR A 64 10.24 29.28 17.27
N LEU A 65 9.22 28.42 17.22
CA LEU A 65 9.05 27.41 16.16
C LEU A 65 8.92 28.03 14.77
N ILE A 66 8.20 29.16 14.65
CA ILE A 66 8.01 29.84 13.37
C ILE A 66 9.30 30.55 12.93
N GLU A 67 9.92 31.33 13.82
CA GLU A 67 11.13 32.11 13.52
C GLU A 67 12.34 31.22 13.18
N GLN A 68 12.47 30.08 13.87
CA GLN A 68 13.60 29.17 13.71
C GLN A 68 13.29 27.99 12.78
N SER A 69 12.09 27.96 12.17
CA SER A 69 11.70 26.88 11.26
C SER A 69 12.70 26.80 10.09
N PRO A 70 13.27 25.61 9.79
CA PRO A 70 14.22 25.45 8.69
C PRO A 70 13.54 25.47 7.31
N LEU A 71 12.20 25.37 7.27
CA LEU A 71 11.36 25.38 6.07
C LEU A 71 10.17 26.32 6.28
N PRO A 72 9.50 26.77 5.20
CA PRO A 72 8.18 27.38 5.33
C PRO A 72 7.25 26.49 6.17
N CYS A 73 6.57 27.06 7.15
CA CYS A 73 5.76 26.30 8.09
C CYS A 73 4.25 26.56 7.96
N ILE A 74 3.49 25.52 8.27
CA ILE A 74 2.05 25.56 8.54
C ILE A 74 1.91 25.56 10.06
N LEU A 75 1.25 26.57 10.62
CA LEU A 75 0.87 26.57 12.03
C LEU A 75 -0.53 25.98 12.18
N THR A 76 -0.64 24.86 12.89
CA THR A 76 -1.91 24.17 13.11
C THR A 76 -2.17 24.05 14.60
N CYS A 77 -3.27 24.65 15.07
CA CYS A 77 -3.79 24.47 16.42
C CYS A 77 -5.18 23.83 16.33
N ARG A 78 -5.19 22.49 16.38
CA ARG A 78 -6.37 21.65 16.11
C ARG A 78 -7.20 21.46 17.38
N ILE A 79 -8.52 21.61 17.27
CA ILE A 79 -9.45 21.29 18.37
C ILE A 79 -9.65 19.77 18.51
N GLN A 80 -10.07 19.32 19.69
CA GLN A 80 -10.21 17.89 19.99
C GLN A 80 -11.22 17.19 19.06
N GLU A 81 -12.33 17.85 18.73
CA GLU A 81 -13.38 17.32 17.85
C GLU A 81 -12.90 17.04 16.43
N GLU A 82 -11.83 17.72 15.99
CA GLU A 82 -11.20 17.51 14.68
C GLU A 82 -9.81 16.86 14.79
N GLY A 83 -9.56 16.10 15.86
CA GLY A 83 -8.34 15.29 16.00
C GLY A 83 -7.15 16.04 16.62
N GLY A 84 -7.42 17.10 17.38
CA GLY A 84 -6.46 17.78 18.25
C GLY A 84 -6.11 16.97 19.49
N GLN A 85 -4.93 17.21 20.05
CA GLN A 85 -4.43 16.51 21.24
C GLN A 85 -4.49 17.34 22.55
N ALA A 86 -5.15 18.51 22.53
CA ALA A 86 -5.37 19.30 23.75
C ALA A 86 -6.42 18.63 24.66
N PHE A 87 -5.98 17.98 25.73
CA PHE A 87 -6.87 17.25 26.63
C PHE A 87 -7.64 18.18 27.58
N GLY A 88 -8.87 18.54 27.18
CA GLY A 88 -9.84 19.22 28.07
C GLY A 88 -9.59 20.70 28.31
N ILE A 89 -8.69 21.33 27.55
CA ILE A 89 -8.43 22.76 27.55
C ILE A 89 -8.71 23.28 26.14
N GLU A 90 -9.56 24.30 26.04
CA GLU A 90 -9.86 24.94 24.77
C GLU A 90 -8.71 25.91 24.43
N PRO A 91 -8.06 25.76 23.26
CA PRO A 91 -6.91 26.58 22.93
C PRO A 91 -7.29 28.05 22.66
N ASP A 92 -6.55 29.00 23.24
CA ASP A 92 -6.68 30.44 23.00
C ASP A 92 -6.02 30.84 21.66
N ARG A 93 -6.64 30.36 20.57
CA ARG A 93 -6.21 30.65 19.19
C ARG A 93 -6.24 32.15 18.86
N PRO A 94 -7.25 32.94 19.26
CA PRO A 94 -7.23 34.39 19.05
C PRO A 94 -6.05 35.07 19.76
N GLY A 95 -5.76 34.68 21.01
CA GLY A 95 -4.61 35.17 21.76
C GLY A 95 -3.29 34.83 21.09
N LEU A 96 -3.11 33.58 20.66
CA LEU A 96 -1.94 33.13 19.91
C LEU A 96 -1.72 33.99 18.66
N PHE A 97 -2.73 34.13 17.80
CA PHE A 97 -2.60 34.90 16.55
C PHE A 97 -2.26 36.37 16.81
N ARG A 98 -2.90 37.02 17.78
CA ARG A 98 -2.56 38.40 18.17
C ARG A 98 -1.14 38.54 18.72
N SER A 99 -0.67 37.53 19.47
CA SER A 99 0.72 37.46 19.94
C SER A 99 1.70 37.40 18.77
N LEU A 100 1.39 36.61 17.73
CA LEU A 100 2.20 36.52 16.51
C LEU A 100 2.25 37.86 15.77
N VAL A 101 1.10 38.52 15.57
CA VAL A 101 1.03 39.85 14.96
C VAL A 101 1.85 40.87 15.74
N THR A 102 1.72 40.89 17.07
CA THR A 102 2.44 41.83 17.95
C THR A 102 3.95 41.63 17.87
N ALA A 103 4.40 40.39 17.75
CA ALA A 103 5.82 40.04 17.61
C ALA A 103 6.36 40.24 16.19
N GLY A 104 5.49 40.43 15.18
CA GLY A 104 5.89 40.49 13.77
C GLY A 104 6.34 39.13 13.22
N VAL A 105 5.88 38.03 13.82
CA VAL A 105 6.23 36.66 13.44
C VAL A 105 5.07 36.06 12.67
N VAL A 106 5.29 35.67 11.42
CA VAL A 106 4.20 35.23 10.52
C VAL A 106 4.56 33.88 9.90
N PRO A 107 3.75 32.82 10.10
CA PRO A 107 3.96 31.54 9.44
C PRO A 107 3.56 31.63 7.97
N ARG A 108 4.03 30.67 7.14
CA ARG A 108 3.65 30.66 5.72
C ARG A 108 2.16 30.38 5.54
N TYR A 109 1.63 29.46 6.35
CA TYR A 109 0.21 29.16 6.41
C TYR A 109 -0.26 29.03 7.85
N VAL A 110 -1.53 29.35 8.08
CA VAL A 110 -2.27 28.96 9.28
C VAL A 110 -3.41 28.04 8.86
N ASP A 111 -3.60 26.94 9.60
CA ASP A 111 -4.69 25.99 9.37
C ASP A 111 -5.79 26.21 10.42
N VAL A 112 -6.99 26.53 9.95
CA VAL A 112 -8.18 26.80 10.78
C VAL A 112 -9.35 25.96 10.26
N GLU A 113 -10.09 25.34 11.18
CA GLU A 113 -11.25 24.54 10.81
C GLU A 113 -12.40 25.40 10.28
N SER A 114 -13.05 24.96 9.20
CA SER A 114 -14.22 25.60 8.58
C SER A 114 -15.38 25.79 9.55
N ALA A 115 -15.57 24.86 10.49
CA ALA A 115 -16.57 25.00 11.53
C ALA A 115 -16.22 26.16 12.48
N ALA A 116 -15.00 26.19 13.00
CA ALA A 116 -14.52 27.22 13.91
C ALA A 116 -14.48 28.61 13.26
N TRP A 117 -14.00 28.70 12.00
CA TRP A 117 -13.97 29.94 11.22
C TRP A 117 -15.35 30.61 11.11
N ARG A 118 -16.40 29.82 10.99
CA ARG A 118 -17.78 30.31 10.84
C ARG A 118 -18.46 30.63 12.16
N SER A 119 -18.17 29.89 13.22
CA SER A 119 -18.84 30.04 14.51
C SER A 119 -18.15 31.03 15.44
N ASP A 120 -16.82 31.18 15.35
CA ASP A 120 -16.03 32.03 16.24
C ASP A 120 -15.60 33.32 15.53
N ARG A 121 -16.30 34.40 15.87
CA ARG A 121 -16.02 35.74 15.34
C ARG A 121 -14.67 36.29 15.79
N GLU A 122 -14.26 36.03 17.03
CA GLU A 122 -13.00 36.56 17.57
C GLU A 122 -11.80 35.88 16.91
N LEU A 123 -11.87 34.56 16.72
CA LEU A 123 -10.90 33.79 15.96
C LEU A 123 -10.75 34.34 14.55
N ARG A 124 -11.86 34.54 13.84
CA ARG A 124 -11.82 35.06 12.46
C ARG A 124 -11.19 36.45 12.38
N ILE A 125 -11.47 37.34 13.33
CA ILE A 125 -10.86 38.67 13.38
C ILE A 125 -9.35 38.55 13.61
N ALA A 126 -8.92 37.78 14.62
CA ALA A 126 -7.50 37.61 14.93
C ALA A 126 -6.72 36.92 13.80
N ALA A 127 -7.33 35.95 13.13
CA ALA A 127 -6.76 35.32 11.94
C ALA A 127 -6.65 36.33 10.78
N GLY A 128 -7.67 37.15 10.52
CA GLY A 128 -7.63 38.21 9.52
C GLY A 128 -6.53 39.25 9.79
N GLU A 129 -6.30 39.61 11.06
CA GLU A 129 -5.17 40.46 11.46
C GLU A 129 -3.82 39.81 11.12
N LEU A 130 -3.66 38.50 11.37
CA LEU A 130 -2.45 37.75 11.03
C LEU A 130 -2.24 37.64 9.51
N LEU A 131 -3.30 37.35 8.75
CA LEU A 131 -3.27 37.31 7.29
C LEU A 131 -2.88 38.66 6.69
N GLY A 132 -3.29 39.77 7.31
CA GLY A 132 -2.92 41.13 6.90
C GLY A 132 -1.53 41.59 7.35
N ALA A 133 -0.87 40.88 8.27
CA ALA A 133 0.41 41.28 8.86
C ALA A 133 1.64 40.90 8.00
N GLY A 134 1.49 40.00 7.03
CA GLY A 134 2.58 39.53 6.17
C GLY A 134 2.12 38.54 5.10
N GLU A 135 3.05 37.78 4.53
CA GLU A 135 2.72 36.73 3.55
C GLU A 135 2.24 35.42 4.22
N CYS A 136 1.07 35.48 4.87
CA CYS A 136 0.40 34.32 5.45
C CYS A 136 -0.81 33.91 4.61
N GLY A 137 -0.93 32.61 4.30
CA GLY A 137 -2.12 32.05 3.67
C GLY A 137 -3.02 31.32 4.67
N LEU A 138 -4.33 31.36 4.44
CA LEU A 138 -5.31 30.57 5.19
C LEU A 138 -5.52 29.20 4.54
N ILE A 139 -5.24 28.13 5.29
CA ILE A 139 -5.77 26.80 5.01
C ILE A 139 -7.09 26.69 5.78
N LEU A 140 -8.19 26.59 5.06
CA LEU A 140 -9.49 26.29 5.66
C LEU A 140 -9.69 24.77 5.58
N SER A 141 -9.81 24.11 6.73
CA SER A 141 -9.84 22.65 6.80
C SER A 141 -11.17 22.08 7.29
N SER A 142 -11.46 20.83 6.96
CA SER A 142 -12.53 20.03 7.57
C SER A 142 -12.07 18.59 7.71
N HIS A 143 -12.29 17.99 8.89
CA HIS A 143 -11.89 16.62 9.21
C HIS A 143 -13.11 15.78 9.66
N ASP A 144 -13.33 14.63 9.02
CA ASP A 144 -14.38 13.68 9.40
C ASP A 144 -13.76 12.29 9.69
N PHE A 145 -13.70 11.91 10.96
CA PHE A 145 -13.10 10.65 11.40
C PHE A 145 -14.06 9.45 11.29
N GLU A 146 -15.34 9.69 11.00
CA GLU A 146 -16.35 8.65 10.87
C GLU A 146 -16.48 8.16 9.42
N GLY A 147 -16.37 9.06 8.44
CA GLY A 147 -16.47 8.69 7.04
C GLY A 147 -16.53 9.88 6.09
N ARG A 148 -16.81 9.59 4.82
CA ARG A 148 -17.15 10.59 3.81
C ARG A 148 -18.36 11.44 4.28
N PRO A 149 -18.23 12.77 4.46
CA PRO A 149 -19.32 13.61 4.96
C PRO A 149 -20.55 13.56 4.06
N ALA A 150 -21.76 13.44 4.62
CA ALA A 150 -22.99 13.37 3.81
C ALA A 150 -23.22 14.64 2.97
N ASP A 151 -22.77 15.79 3.47
CA ASP A 151 -22.91 17.11 2.88
C ASP A 151 -21.59 17.66 2.29
N LEU A 152 -20.65 16.78 1.89
CA LEU A 152 -19.32 17.10 1.36
C LEU A 152 -19.32 18.25 0.35
N ALA A 153 -20.15 18.17 -0.71
CA ALA A 153 -20.23 19.21 -1.73
C ALA A 153 -20.63 20.58 -1.15
N ARG A 154 -21.58 20.60 -0.21
CA ARG A 154 -22.01 21.82 0.47
C ARG A 154 -20.92 22.39 1.36
N GLN A 155 -20.13 21.55 2.03
CA GLN A 155 -18.99 22.00 2.82
C GLN A 155 -17.96 22.69 1.92
N LEU A 156 -17.62 22.07 0.79
CA LEU A 156 -16.70 22.64 -0.20
C LEU A 156 -17.18 23.97 -0.76
N ASP A 157 -18.47 24.07 -1.16
CA ASP A 157 -19.05 25.34 -1.64
C ASP A 157 -18.92 26.46 -0.62
N VAL A 158 -19.17 26.15 0.66
CA VAL A 158 -19.04 27.11 1.75
C VAL A 158 -17.59 27.53 1.94
N MET A 159 -16.65 26.59 1.90
CA MET A 159 -15.23 26.88 2.09
C MET A 159 -14.66 27.72 0.94
N TRP A 160 -15.03 27.41 -0.30
CA TRP A 160 -14.61 28.17 -1.49
C TRP A 160 -15.27 29.54 -1.63
N ALA A 161 -16.34 29.81 -0.89
CA ALA A 161 -17.00 31.12 -0.87
C ALA A 161 -16.32 32.13 0.06
N GLU A 162 -15.38 31.71 0.91
CA GLU A 162 -14.65 32.61 1.81
C GLU A 162 -13.54 33.36 1.06
N ASP A 163 -13.56 34.70 1.07
CA ASP A 163 -12.60 35.51 0.31
C ASP A 163 -11.15 35.39 0.82
N ASP A 164 -10.97 35.05 2.10
CA ASP A 164 -9.65 34.93 2.75
C ASP A 164 -8.97 33.57 2.50
N VAL A 165 -9.69 32.59 1.94
CA VAL A 165 -9.16 31.22 1.79
C VAL A 165 -8.06 31.17 0.73
N SER A 166 -6.91 30.62 1.10
CA SER A 166 -5.81 30.36 0.17
C SER A 166 -5.83 28.90 -0.31
N ILE A 167 -6.18 27.98 0.58
CA ILE A 167 -6.17 26.53 0.34
C ILE A 167 -7.39 25.92 1.03
N VAL A 168 -8.13 25.07 0.31
CA VAL A 168 -9.18 24.22 0.90
C VAL A 168 -8.60 22.85 1.22
N LYS A 169 -8.77 22.40 2.46
CA LYS A 169 -8.32 21.09 2.94
C LYS A 169 -9.50 20.25 3.40
N MET A 170 -9.72 19.11 2.74
CA MET A 170 -10.70 18.11 3.15
C MET A 170 -9.98 16.83 3.56
N ALA A 171 -10.27 16.35 4.76
CA ALA A 171 -9.80 15.06 5.22
C ALA A 171 -10.96 14.21 5.77
N TRP A 172 -11.07 12.96 5.34
CA TRP A 172 -12.11 12.08 5.88
C TRP A 172 -11.65 10.62 5.95
N ARG A 173 -12.25 9.83 6.83
CA ARG A 173 -11.98 8.40 6.91
C ARG A 173 -12.56 7.68 5.68
N ALA A 174 -11.70 7.04 4.90
CA ALA A 174 -12.18 6.19 3.82
C ALA A 174 -12.69 4.85 4.36
N ARG A 175 -13.82 4.41 3.83
CA ARG A 175 -14.46 3.10 4.10
C ARG A 175 -14.26 2.13 2.94
N SER A 176 -13.88 2.64 1.77
CA SER A 176 -13.50 1.85 0.59
C SER A 176 -12.57 2.66 -0.32
N ILE A 177 -11.94 1.98 -1.29
CA ILE A 177 -11.09 2.66 -2.28
C ILE A 177 -11.86 3.71 -3.11
N ARG A 178 -13.20 3.58 -3.23
CA ARG A 178 -14.03 4.56 -3.94
C ARG A 178 -14.04 5.93 -3.29
N ASP A 179 -13.86 6.00 -1.97
CA ASP A 179 -13.75 7.29 -1.28
C ASP A 179 -12.46 8.02 -1.70
N SER A 180 -11.38 7.27 -1.96
CA SER A 180 -10.13 7.81 -2.48
C SER A 180 -10.26 8.29 -3.92
N LEU A 181 -11.07 7.60 -4.74
CA LEU A 181 -11.39 8.04 -6.10
C LEU A 181 -12.17 9.36 -6.08
N GLU A 182 -13.20 9.48 -5.23
CA GLU A 182 -13.94 10.74 -5.05
C GLU A 182 -13.01 11.88 -4.59
N ALA A 183 -12.00 11.59 -3.75
CA ALA A 183 -11.01 12.58 -3.36
C ALA A 183 -10.18 13.10 -4.54
N PHE A 184 -9.84 12.25 -5.51
CA PHE A 184 -9.14 12.68 -6.71
C PHE A 184 -10.03 13.54 -7.61
N ASP A 185 -11.27 13.12 -7.86
CA ASP A 185 -12.24 13.90 -8.63
C ASP A 185 -12.36 15.32 -8.06
N LEU A 186 -12.48 15.45 -6.73
CA LEU A 186 -12.57 16.75 -6.06
C LEU A 186 -11.35 17.64 -6.29
N VAL A 187 -10.15 17.06 -6.30
CA VAL A 187 -8.91 17.81 -6.54
C VAL A 187 -8.81 18.22 -8.01
N GLU A 188 -9.16 17.34 -8.94
CA GLU A 188 -9.14 17.63 -10.37
C GLU A 188 -10.15 18.72 -10.78
N ASP A 189 -11.31 18.74 -10.12
CA ASP A 189 -12.38 19.72 -10.33
C ASP A 189 -12.18 21.03 -9.54
N ALA A 190 -11.19 21.09 -8.63
CA ALA A 190 -10.96 22.24 -7.79
C ALA A 190 -10.61 23.50 -8.59
N GLY A 191 -11.25 24.62 -8.25
CA GLY A 191 -10.98 25.93 -8.86
C GLY A 191 -9.71 26.63 -8.35
N GLY A 192 -9.03 26.04 -7.37
CA GLY A 192 -7.86 26.59 -6.68
C GLY A 192 -7.10 25.54 -5.87
N PRO A 193 -6.07 25.96 -5.10
CA PRO A 193 -5.24 25.05 -4.30
C PRO A 193 -6.05 24.19 -3.33
N MET A 194 -5.98 22.86 -3.51
CA MET A 194 -6.73 21.91 -2.71
C MET A 194 -5.84 20.80 -2.15
N ILE A 195 -6.18 20.39 -0.92
CA ILE A 195 -5.65 19.20 -0.25
C ILE A 195 -6.85 18.29 0.01
N ALA A 196 -6.85 17.09 -0.57
CA ALA A 196 -7.85 16.06 -0.27
C ALA A 196 -7.13 14.81 0.21
N ILE A 197 -7.41 14.38 1.43
CA ILE A 197 -6.77 13.22 2.04
C ILE A 197 -7.81 12.28 2.63
N CYS A 198 -7.78 11.04 2.18
CA CYS A 198 -8.49 9.98 2.85
C CYS A 198 -7.60 9.40 3.96
N MET A 199 -8.16 9.26 5.16
CA MET A 199 -7.52 8.62 6.30
C MET A 199 -7.72 7.10 6.27
N ASP A 200 -6.91 6.40 7.07
CA ASP A 200 -6.96 4.94 7.26
C ASP A 200 -6.50 4.16 6.00
N ARG A 201 -6.55 2.83 6.07
CA ARG A 201 -5.98 1.89 5.07
C ARG A 201 -6.43 2.15 3.63
N PHE A 202 -7.69 2.52 3.41
CA PHE A 202 -8.25 2.77 2.08
C PHE A 202 -7.75 4.09 1.47
N GLY A 203 -7.30 5.02 2.32
CA GLY A 203 -6.91 6.36 1.93
C GLY A 203 -5.44 6.53 1.54
N VAL A 204 -4.60 5.51 1.75
CA VAL A 204 -3.15 5.58 1.50
C VAL A 204 -2.83 6.08 0.08
N MET A 205 -3.59 5.66 -0.93
CA MET A 205 -3.37 6.10 -2.31
C MET A 205 -3.54 7.62 -2.50
N THR A 206 -4.41 8.29 -1.72
CA THR A 206 -4.60 9.76 -1.82
C THR A 206 -3.36 10.53 -1.37
N ARG A 207 -2.58 9.94 -0.45
CA ARG A 207 -1.33 10.52 0.07
C ARG A 207 -0.16 10.34 -0.88
N VAL A 208 -0.17 9.27 -1.66
CA VAL A 208 0.91 8.94 -2.62
C VAL A 208 0.67 9.61 -3.97
N LEU A 209 -0.56 9.56 -4.48
CA LEU A 209 -0.90 10.01 -5.83
C LEU A 209 -1.26 11.50 -5.90
N THR A 210 -1.02 12.27 -4.84
CA THR A 210 -1.35 13.70 -4.77
C THR A 210 -0.86 14.48 -6.00
N GLY A 211 0.40 14.28 -6.42
CA GLY A 211 0.97 14.95 -7.60
C GLY A 211 0.36 14.55 -8.93
N LYS A 212 -0.16 13.32 -9.03
CA LYS A 212 -0.81 12.84 -10.25
C LYS A 212 -2.11 13.57 -10.54
N PHE A 213 -2.88 13.85 -9.50
CA PHE A 213 -4.22 14.47 -9.60
C PHE A 213 -4.19 15.98 -9.37
N GLY A 214 -3.01 16.58 -9.21
CA GLY A 214 -2.89 18.02 -8.99
C GLY A 214 -3.28 18.46 -7.59
N GLY A 215 -3.07 17.63 -6.57
CA GLY A 215 -3.20 18.08 -5.17
C GLY A 215 -2.03 18.97 -4.77
N LEU A 216 -2.26 19.96 -3.91
CA LEU A 216 -1.20 20.91 -3.54
C LEU A 216 -0.09 20.24 -2.73
N LEU A 217 -0.46 19.50 -1.68
CA LEU A 217 0.49 18.86 -0.78
C LEU A 217 -0.09 17.61 -0.11
N THR A 218 0.81 16.75 0.36
CA THR A 218 0.53 15.61 1.23
C THR A 218 1.22 15.79 2.58
N PHE A 219 0.70 15.13 3.62
CA PHE A 219 1.30 15.17 4.95
C PHE A 219 2.01 13.85 5.27
N ALA A 220 3.20 13.96 5.85
CA ALA A 220 4.07 12.86 6.21
C ALA A 220 4.45 12.92 7.70
N SER A 221 4.71 11.76 8.31
CA SER A 221 5.33 11.71 9.63
C SER A 221 6.85 11.82 9.50
N PRO A 222 7.58 12.29 10.54
CA PRO A 222 9.04 12.30 10.52
C PRO A 222 9.63 10.87 10.53
N GLY A 223 8.89 9.90 11.09
CA GLY A 223 9.23 8.47 11.12
C GLY A 223 8.02 7.58 11.34
N SER A 224 8.19 6.26 11.23
CA SER A 224 7.14 5.23 11.21
C SER A 224 6.40 4.96 12.54
N ASP A 225 6.66 5.76 13.58
CA ASP A 225 5.98 5.71 14.89
C ASP A 225 5.59 7.12 15.38
N GLN A 226 5.56 8.08 14.45
CA GLN A 226 5.34 9.50 14.73
C GLN A 226 4.19 10.04 13.88
N GLU A 227 3.23 9.18 13.52
CA GLU A 227 2.04 9.57 12.79
C GLU A 227 1.14 10.49 13.63
N THR A 228 0.70 11.58 13.02
CA THR A 228 -0.31 12.49 13.57
C THR A 228 -1.72 12.17 13.07
N ALA A 229 -1.86 11.23 12.12
CA ALA A 229 -3.15 10.83 11.54
C ALA A 229 -3.14 9.36 11.05
N PRO A 230 -4.29 8.65 11.09
CA PRO A 230 -4.39 7.28 10.59
C PRO A 230 -4.03 7.14 9.11
N GLY A 231 -3.20 6.14 8.80
CA GLY A 231 -2.74 5.84 7.44
C GLY A 231 -1.71 6.84 6.88
N GLN A 232 -1.14 7.70 7.73
CA GLN A 232 -0.04 8.58 7.34
C GLN A 232 1.22 7.78 7.02
N LEU A 233 1.92 8.19 5.97
CA LEU A 233 3.20 7.60 5.57
C LEU A 233 4.34 8.46 6.12
N SER A 234 5.48 7.84 6.40
CA SER A 234 6.69 8.60 6.74
C SER A 234 7.26 9.31 5.52
N LEU A 235 8.02 10.38 5.76
CA LEU A 235 8.76 11.08 4.70
C LEU A 235 9.61 10.11 3.87
N GLN A 236 10.26 9.16 4.57
CA GLN A 236 11.08 8.14 3.93
C GLN A 236 10.26 7.23 3.02
N GLN A 237 9.08 6.76 3.46
CA GLN A 237 8.22 5.92 2.61
C GLN A 237 7.77 6.67 1.36
N LEU A 238 7.35 7.93 1.46
CA LEU A 238 6.93 8.72 0.30
C LEU A 238 8.08 8.88 -0.71
N ARG A 239 9.30 9.09 -0.24
CA ARG A 239 10.45 9.34 -1.12
C ARG A 239 11.11 8.06 -1.63
N ASP A 240 11.45 7.15 -0.75
CA ASP A 240 12.26 5.98 -1.09
C ASP A 240 11.39 4.88 -1.71
N THR A 241 10.20 4.64 -1.14
CA THR A 241 9.30 3.57 -1.63
C THR A 241 8.45 4.04 -2.80
N TYR A 242 7.81 5.21 -2.69
CA TYR A 242 6.84 5.67 -3.69
C TYR A 242 7.42 6.64 -4.71
N ARG A 243 8.62 7.20 -4.47
CA ARG A 243 9.27 8.17 -5.35
C ARG A 243 8.34 9.35 -5.67
N PHE A 244 7.72 9.89 -4.63
CA PHE A 244 6.67 10.91 -4.71
C PHE A 244 6.97 12.03 -5.71
N ASP A 245 8.20 12.56 -5.69
CA ASP A 245 8.62 13.66 -6.56
C ASP A 245 8.66 13.31 -8.06
N ALA A 246 8.70 12.02 -8.41
CA ALA A 246 8.68 11.53 -9.79
C ALA A 246 7.27 11.28 -10.33
N ILE A 247 6.25 11.31 -9.47
CA ILE A 247 4.86 11.04 -9.86
C ILE A 247 4.29 12.28 -10.55
N THR A 248 3.84 12.11 -11.79
CA THR A 248 3.22 13.15 -12.61
C THR A 248 1.83 12.71 -13.06
N SER A 249 1.10 13.61 -13.73
CA SER A 249 -0.23 13.28 -14.29
C SER A 249 -0.18 12.15 -15.32
N SER A 250 0.94 11.96 -16.04
CA SER A 250 1.11 10.87 -17.01
C SER A 250 1.51 9.54 -16.38
N THR A 251 1.97 9.52 -15.13
CA THR A 251 2.44 8.31 -14.46
C THR A 251 1.35 7.25 -14.43
N ARG A 252 1.71 6.03 -14.85
CA ARG A 252 0.83 4.86 -14.84
C ARG A 252 0.69 4.31 -13.44
N VAL A 253 -0.53 3.98 -13.03
CA VAL A 253 -0.78 3.45 -11.68
C VAL A 253 -0.90 1.93 -11.75
N PHE A 254 -0.20 1.28 -10.83
CA PHE A 254 -0.29 -0.14 -10.54
C PHE A 254 -0.76 -0.32 -9.10
N GLY A 255 -1.37 -1.46 -8.81
CA GLY A 255 -1.88 -1.76 -7.48
C GLY A 255 -1.47 -3.13 -6.97
N VAL A 256 -1.35 -3.26 -5.66
CA VAL A 256 -1.53 -4.56 -4.99
C VAL A 256 -2.90 -4.58 -4.33
N LEU A 257 -3.79 -5.44 -4.83
CA LEU A 257 -5.20 -5.53 -4.43
C LEU A 257 -5.44 -6.80 -3.61
N GLY A 258 -6.04 -6.65 -2.43
CA GLY A 258 -6.26 -7.74 -1.48
C GLY A 258 -6.87 -7.25 -0.18
N ASP A 259 -7.00 -8.17 0.79
CA ASP A 259 -7.37 -7.83 2.16
C ASP A 259 -6.77 -8.84 3.16
N PRO A 260 -5.80 -8.45 4.00
CA PRO A 260 -5.07 -7.17 4.04
C PRO A 260 -3.96 -7.04 2.97
N VAL A 261 -3.51 -5.81 2.69
CA VAL A 261 -2.41 -5.51 1.72
C VAL A 261 -1.45 -4.40 2.17
N GLU A 262 -1.67 -3.82 3.34
CA GLU A 262 -0.93 -2.67 3.88
C GLU A 262 0.54 -3.01 4.12
N HIS A 263 0.81 -4.27 4.49
CA HIS A 263 2.17 -4.79 4.75
C HIS A 263 2.78 -5.50 3.53
N SER A 264 2.13 -5.41 2.36
CA SER A 264 2.68 -6.03 1.15
C SER A 264 4.02 -5.40 0.78
N ARG A 265 4.99 -6.23 0.41
CA ARG A 265 6.30 -5.80 -0.10
C ARG A 265 6.27 -5.46 -1.59
N SER A 266 5.15 -5.72 -2.29
CA SER A 266 5.01 -5.47 -3.72
C SER A 266 5.26 -4.00 -4.12
N PRO A 267 4.74 -2.97 -3.40
CA PRO A 267 5.04 -1.58 -3.73
C PRO A 267 6.54 -1.28 -3.70
N LEU A 268 7.26 -1.75 -2.67
CA LEU A 268 8.71 -1.57 -2.55
C LEU A 268 9.46 -2.21 -3.73
N LEU A 269 9.14 -3.47 -4.06
CA LEU A 269 9.80 -4.17 -5.17
C LEU A 269 9.50 -3.51 -6.51
N HIS A 270 8.23 -3.33 -6.85
CA HIS A 270 7.84 -2.83 -8.17
C HIS A 270 8.26 -1.37 -8.39
N ASN A 271 8.16 -0.49 -7.38
CA ASN A 271 8.64 0.88 -7.53
C ASN A 271 10.16 0.96 -7.69
N THR A 272 10.91 0.11 -6.97
CA THR A 272 12.35 -0.03 -7.21
C THR A 272 12.62 -0.52 -8.63
N GLY A 273 11.86 -1.51 -9.10
CA GLY A 273 11.96 -2.05 -10.46
C GLY A 273 11.68 -0.99 -11.52
N PHE A 274 10.59 -0.24 -11.38
CA PHE A 274 10.20 0.82 -12.29
C PHE A 274 11.29 1.90 -12.40
N SER A 275 11.87 2.28 -11.25
CA SER A 275 12.99 3.23 -11.21
C SER A 275 14.20 2.71 -11.96
N HIS A 276 14.58 1.45 -11.71
CA HIS A 276 15.75 0.82 -12.28
C HIS A 276 15.73 0.76 -13.81
N VAL A 277 14.55 0.53 -14.39
CA VAL A 277 14.39 0.40 -15.85
C VAL A 277 13.87 1.68 -16.52
N GLY A 278 13.77 2.79 -15.78
CA GLY A 278 13.26 4.06 -16.29
C GLY A 278 11.79 4.02 -16.75
N PHE A 279 10.97 3.18 -16.12
CA PHE A 279 9.55 3.06 -16.43
C PHE A 279 8.72 4.03 -15.58
N ASP A 280 7.98 4.92 -16.25
CA ASP A 280 7.05 5.85 -15.60
C ASP A 280 5.80 5.11 -15.12
N GLY A 281 5.90 4.56 -13.90
CA GLY A 281 4.83 3.88 -13.20
C GLY A 281 5.04 3.90 -11.69
N VAL A 282 3.95 3.82 -10.94
CA VAL A 282 3.93 3.74 -9.47
C VAL A 282 2.97 2.65 -9.02
N MET A 283 3.40 1.79 -8.10
CA MET A 283 2.57 0.80 -7.43
C MET A 283 2.16 1.27 -6.03
N VAL A 284 0.86 1.19 -5.73
CA VAL A 284 0.28 1.54 -4.42
C VAL A 284 -0.55 0.38 -3.84
N PRO A 285 -0.74 0.31 -2.51
CA PRO A 285 -1.70 -0.61 -1.91
C PRO A 285 -3.14 -0.22 -2.28
N MET A 286 -3.96 -1.21 -2.61
CA MET A 286 -5.38 -1.05 -2.98
C MET A 286 -6.24 -2.03 -2.18
N PRO A 287 -6.48 -1.77 -0.88
CA PRO A 287 -7.27 -2.67 -0.06
C PRO A 287 -8.73 -2.70 -0.54
N VAL A 288 -9.28 -3.89 -0.67
CA VAL A 288 -10.68 -4.12 -1.05
C VAL A 288 -11.24 -5.19 -0.14
N VAL A 289 -12.28 -4.87 0.61
CA VAL A 289 -12.90 -5.81 1.55
C VAL A 289 -13.33 -7.09 0.83
N ASP A 290 -13.18 -8.24 1.51
CA ASP A 290 -13.64 -9.53 1.02
C ASP A 290 -15.11 -9.48 0.53
N GLY A 291 -15.38 -10.23 -0.54
CA GLY A 291 -16.69 -10.34 -1.16
C GLY A 291 -16.72 -9.88 -2.62
N TRP A 292 -17.43 -10.67 -3.43
CA TRP A 292 -17.55 -10.47 -4.87
C TRP A 292 -18.10 -9.09 -5.26
N GLU A 293 -19.16 -8.61 -4.60
CA GLU A 293 -19.77 -7.31 -4.92
C GLU A 293 -18.82 -6.14 -4.60
N SER A 294 -18.11 -6.22 -3.48
CA SER A 294 -17.09 -5.24 -3.09
C SER A 294 -15.95 -5.22 -4.10
N PHE A 295 -15.46 -6.39 -4.52
CA PHE A 295 -14.43 -6.54 -5.55
C PHE A 295 -14.88 -5.96 -6.88
N LYS A 296 -16.02 -6.42 -7.41
CA LYS A 296 -16.56 -6.02 -8.71
C LYS A 296 -16.77 -4.51 -8.78
N ALA A 297 -17.42 -3.93 -7.77
CA ALA A 297 -17.68 -2.50 -7.75
C ALA A 297 -16.39 -1.68 -7.62
N SER A 298 -15.41 -2.12 -6.81
CA SER A 298 -14.15 -1.39 -6.64
C SER A 298 -13.29 -1.45 -7.91
N LEU A 299 -13.14 -2.63 -8.52
CA LEU A 299 -12.36 -2.79 -9.74
C LEU A 299 -13.00 -2.04 -10.92
N ALA A 300 -14.33 -2.11 -11.08
CA ALA A 300 -15.03 -1.34 -12.10
C ALA A 300 -14.78 0.17 -11.94
N CYS A 301 -14.96 0.74 -10.75
CA CYS A 301 -14.70 2.17 -10.52
C CYS A 301 -13.24 2.56 -10.81
N MET A 302 -12.26 1.72 -10.46
CA MET A 302 -10.86 2.03 -10.75
C MET A 302 -10.54 1.95 -12.25
N LEU A 303 -11.18 1.05 -13.00
CA LEU A 303 -11.02 0.94 -14.45
C LEU A 303 -11.72 2.10 -15.19
N ASP A 304 -12.87 2.55 -14.69
CA ASP A 304 -13.64 3.66 -15.26
C ASP A 304 -13.00 5.04 -14.98
N HIS A 305 -12.14 5.14 -13.97
CA HIS A 305 -11.45 6.38 -13.62
C HIS A 305 -10.26 6.65 -14.56
N GLU A 306 -10.52 7.23 -15.73
CA GLU A 306 -9.51 7.42 -16.79
C GLU A 306 -8.21 8.09 -16.31
N THR A 307 -8.32 9.13 -15.48
CA THR A 307 -7.17 9.89 -14.97
C THR A 307 -6.31 9.10 -13.98
N LEU A 308 -6.87 8.06 -13.34
CA LEU A 308 -6.09 7.11 -12.53
C LEU A 308 -5.08 6.36 -13.39
N ASN A 309 -5.36 6.14 -14.67
CA ASN A 309 -4.48 5.44 -15.60
C ASN A 309 -4.02 4.09 -15.01
N LEU A 310 -4.98 3.30 -14.52
CA LEU A 310 -4.72 1.98 -13.96
C LEU A 310 -4.21 1.06 -15.07
N SER A 311 -2.95 0.63 -14.95
CA SER A 311 -2.26 -0.17 -15.97
C SER A 311 -2.08 -1.64 -15.57
N GLY A 312 -2.27 -1.98 -14.29
CA GLY A 312 -2.20 -3.37 -13.84
C GLY A 312 -2.36 -3.55 -12.33
N LEU A 313 -2.68 -4.77 -11.92
CA LEU A 313 -2.85 -5.14 -10.51
C LEU A 313 -2.15 -6.46 -10.21
N ALA A 314 -1.38 -6.51 -9.12
CA ALA A 314 -1.10 -7.75 -8.41
C ALA A 314 -2.27 -8.04 -7.47
N VAL A 315 -2.98 -9.15 -7.67
CA VAL A 315 -4.15 -9.54 -6.87
C VAL A 315 -3.76 -10.66 -5.92
N THR A 316 -4.00 -10.45 -4.62
CA THR A 316 -3.75 -11.43 -3.57
C THR A 316 -5.05 -11.86 -2.89
N THR A 317 -4.94 -12.72 -1.87
CA THR A 317 -6.06 -13.21 -1.07
C THR A 317 -6.93 -12.05 -0.57
N PRO A 318 -8.28 -12.20 -0.58
CA PRO A 318 -9.07 -13.34 -1.04
C PRO A 318 -9.51 -13.27 -2.52
N HIS A 319 -8.99 -12.32 -3.30
CA HIS A 319 -9.64 -11.88 -4.54
C HIS A 319 -9.19 -12.58 -5.84
N LYS A 320 -8.34 -13.61 -5.77
CA LYS A 320 -7.76 -14.22 -6.98
C LYS A 320 -8.81 -14.88 -7.89
N GLU A 321 -9.80 -15.55 -7.30
CA GLU A 321 -10.93 -16.12 -8.05
C GLU A 321 -11.88 -15.04 -8.56
N HIS A 322 -12.06 -13.96 -7.77
CA HIS A 322 -12.86 -12.81 -8.18
C HIS A 322 -12.25 -12.10 -9.40
N LEU A 323 -10.92 -11.95 -9.47
CA LEU A 323 -10.29 -11.37 -10.65
C LEU A 323 -10.59 -12.19 -11.92
N ALA A 324 -10.40 -13.51 -11.86
CA ALA A 324 -10.68 -14.38 -13.01
C ALA A 324 -12.14 -14.26 -13.47
N ARG A 325 -13.08 -14.33 -12.51
CA ARG A 325 -14.52 -14.15 -12.78
C ARG A 325 -14.83 -12.79 -13.39
N PHE A 326 -14.28 -11.70 -12.86
CA PHE A 326 -14.54 -10.35 -13.36
C PHE A 326 -14.10 -10.18 -14.80
N VAL A 327 -12.87 -10.58 -15.11
CA VAL A 327 -12.32 -10.45 -16.47
C VAL A 327 -13.12 -11.28 -17.46
N GLU A 328 -13.58 -12.48 -17.08
CA GLU A 328 -14.49 -13.28 -17.90
C GLU A 328 -15.85 -12.59 -18.12
N GLU A 329 -16.49 -12.09 -17.06
CA GLU A 329 -17.81 -11.44 -17.12
C GLU A 329 -17.81 -10.19 -18.02
N VAL A 330 -16.70 -9.44 -18.06
CA VAL A 330 -16.57 -8.23 -18.89
C VAL A 330 -15.98 -8.49 -20.27
N GLY A 331 -15.75 -9.77 -20.64
CA GLY A 331 -15.26 -10.16 -21.96
C GLY A 331 -13.76 -9.91 -22.20
N GLY A 332 -12.96 -9.84 -21.13
CA GLY A 332 -11.51 -9.79 -21.22
C GLY A 332 -10.88 -11.15 -21.50
N THR A 333 -9.54 -11.19 -21.56
CA THR A 333 -8.79 -12.41 -21.87
C THR A 333 -8.26 -13.07 -20.60
N LEU A 334 -8.56 -14.34 -20.41
CA LEU A 334 -7.91 -15.17 -19.40
C LEU A 334 -6.78 -15.97 -20.07
N THR A 335 -5.59 -16.04 -19.46
CA THR A 335 -4.55 -16.93 -19.97
C THR A 335 -4.95 -18.40 -19.80
N PRO A 336 -4.35 -19.33 -20.56
CA PRO A 336 -4.59 -20.77 -20.36
C PRO A 336 -4.33 -21.22 -18.92
N MET A 337 -3.35 -20.60 -18.24
CA MET A 337 -3.05 -20.92 -16.84
C MET A 337 -4.20 -20.51 -15.92
N VAL A 338 -4.84 -19.36 -16.15
CA VAL A 338 -6.01 -18.93 -15.37
C VAL A 338 -7.19 -19.87 -15.58
N HIS A 339 -7.46 -20.32 -16.80
CA HIS A 339 -8.52 -21.30 -17.07
C HIS A 339 -8.31 -22.61 -16.31
N ARG A 340 -7.06 -23.10 -16.23
CA ARG A 340 -6.74 -24.32 -15.47
C ARG A 340 -6.75 -24.10 -13.97
N CYS A 341 -6.24 -22.97 -13.48
CA CYS A 341 -6.17 -22.71 -12.05
C CYS A 341 -7.53 -22.31 -11.44
N GLY A 342 -8.40 -21.69 -12.24
CA GLY A 342 -9.64 -21.05 -11.77
C GLY A 342 -9.41 -19.75 -11.00
N ALA A 343 -8.19 -19.19 -11.05
CA ALA A 343 -7.78 -18.03 -10.30
C ALA A 343 -6.70 -17.24 -11.05
N ALA A 344 -6.71 -15.92 -10.88
CA ALA A 344 -5.73 -14.99 -11.43
C ALA A 344 -5.14 -14.12 -10.32
N ASN A 345 -3.84 -13.88 -10.34
CA ASN A 345 -3.15 -12.99 -9.40
C ASN A 345 -2.57 -11.75 -10.11
N THR A 346 -2.79 -11.61 -11.42
CA THR A 346 -2.19 -10.56 -12.23
C THR A 346 -3.20 -10.04 -13.23
N LEU A 347 -3.51 -8.75 -13.16
CA LEU A 347 -4.27 -8.03 -14.18
C LEU A 347 -3.32 -7.13 -14.96
N ALA A 348 -3.43 -7.13 -16.28
CA ALA A 348 -2.84 -6.13 -17.17
C ALA A 348 -3.96 -5.40 -17.90
N VAL A 349 -3.88 -4.07 -17.92
CA VAL A 349 -4.76 -3.21 -18.73
C VAL A 349 -3.95 -2.76 -19.94
N LEU A 350 -4.34 -3.20 -21.13
CA LEU A 350 -3.62 -2.90 -22.36
C LEU A 350 -3.93 -1.46 -22.84
N PRO A 351 -3.10 -0.88 -23.74
CA PRO A 351 -3.32 0.48 -24.23
C PRO A 351 -4.66 0.73 -24.93
N ASP A 352 -5.32 -0.32 -25.42
CA ASP A 352 -6.66 -0.26 -26.01
C ASP A 352 -7.80 -0.42 -24.98
N GLY A 353 -7.46 -0.52 -23.69
CA GLY A 353 -8.39 -0.74 -22.58
C GLY A 353 -8.75 -2.21 -22.36
N SER A 354 -8.26 -3.14 -23.19
CA SER A 354 -8.55 -4.56 -23.00
C SER A 354 -7.88 -5.12 -21.75
N LEU A 355 -8.59 -6.03 -21.07
CA LEU A 355 -8.13 -6.66 -19.84
C LEU A 355 -7.53 -8.04 -20.13
N VAL A 356 -6.36 -8.30 -19.56
CA VAL A 356 -5.73 -9.63 -19.58
C VAL A 356 -5.46 -10.06 -18.14
N ALA A 357 -6.03 -11.20 -17.74
CA ALA A 357 -5.74 -11.81 -16.45
C ALA A 357 -4.81 -13.01 -16.61
N ASP A 358 -3.77 -13.05 -15.78
CA ASP A 358 -2.79 -14.13 -15.72
C ASP A 358 -2.62 -14.68 -14.29
N ASN A 359 -2.02 -15.85 -14.19
CA ASN A 359 -1.62 -16.46 -12.91
C ASN A 359 -0.10 -16.69 -12.89
N THR A 360 0.60 -15.80 -12.20
CA THR A 360 2.06 -15.83 -12.05
C THR A 360 2.51 -16.56 -10.80
N ASP A 361 1.60 -16.96 -9.89
CA ASP A 361 1.96 -17.77 -8.72
C ASP A 361 2.54 -19.12 -9.18
N THR A 362 1.97 -19.72 -10.23
CA THR A 362 2.50 -20.95 -10.83
C THR A 362 3.94 -20.77 -11.31
N GLU A 363 4.23 -19.68 -12.03
CA GLU A 363 5.61 -19.37 -12.44
C GLU A 363 6.52 -19.05 -11.25
N GLY A 364 5.95 -18.52 -10.16
CA GLY A 364 6.61 -18.37 -8.87
C GLY A 364 7.19 -19.68 -8.34
N VAL A 365 6.52 -20.81 -8.59
CA VAL A 365 7.01 -22.13 -8.19
C VAL A 365 7.98 -22.70 -9.22
N LEU A 366 7.61 -22.61 -10.49
CA LEU A 366 8.36 -23.27 -11.57
C LEU A 366 9.71 -22.62 -11.82
N ALA A 367 9.81 -21.28 -11.85
CA ALA A 367 11.06 -20.62 -12.20
C ALA A 367 12.20 -20.91 -11.21
N PRO A 368 12.02 -20.82 -9.88
CA PRO A 368 13.05 -21.23 -8.93
C PRO A 368 13.41 -22.70 -9.05
N LEU A 369 12.41 -23.57 -9.24
CA LEU A 369 12.61 -25.02 -9.33
C LEU A 369 13.41 -25.42 -10.58
N ARG A 370 13.10 -24.83 -11.75
CA ARG A 370 13.88 -25.01 -12.99
C ARG A 370 15.35 -24.58 -12.83
N GLY A 371 15.62 -23.59 -11.98
CA GLY A 371 16.97 -23.14 -11.68
C GLY A 371 17.81 -24.16 -10.91
N VAL A 372 17.19 -25.18 -10.31
CA VAL A 372 17.85 -26.10 -9.39
C VAL A 372 17.74 -27.57 -9.74
N MET A 373 16.75 -27.97 -10.55
CA MET A 373 16.52 -29.35 -11.01
C MET A 373 15.68 -29.37 -12.30
N PRO A 374 15.72 -30.46 -13.11
CA PRO A 374 14.73 -30.69 -14.15
C PRO A 374 13.36 -31.01 -13.55
N ILE A 375 12.28 -30.44 -14.09
CA ILE A 375 10.91 -30.70 -13.61
C ILE A 375 10.30 -31.90 -14.36
N LYS A 376 10.55 -32.01 -15.66
CA LYS A 376 10.05 -33.11 -16.48
C LYS A 376 10.55 -34.46 -15.95
N ASP A 377 9.64 -35.43 -15.86
CA ASP A 377 9.88 -36.80 -15.39
C ASP A 377 10.36 -36.88 -13.91
N SER A 378 10.24 -35.79 -13.14
CA SER A 378 10.55 -35.77 -11.71
C SER A 378 9.33 -36.14 -10.85
N LYS A 379 9.58 -36.73 -9.67
CA LYS A 379 8.54 -37.08 -8.69
C LYS A 379 8.55 -36.10 -7.52
N ILE A 380 7.43 -35.42 -7.29
CA ILE A 380 7.33 -34.29 -6.36
C ILE A 380 6.31 -34.57 -5.26
N ALA A 381 6.74 -34.47 -4.01
CA ALA A 381 5.86 -34.45 -2.85
C ALA A 381 5.34 -33.04 -2.61
N LEU A 382 4.03 -32.82 -2.78
CA LEU A 382 3.38 -31.54 -2.57
C LEU A 382 2.61 -31.54 -1.25
N LEU A 383 3.06 -30.74 -0.28
CA LEU A 383 2.44 -30.65 1.04
C LEU A 383 1.40 -29.53 1.05
N GLY A 384 0.12 -29.89 1.19
CA GLY A 384 -1.00 -28.96 1.25
C GLY A 384 -2.02 -29.15 0.12
N ALA A 385 -3.27 -28.76 0.39
CA ALA A 385 -4.37 -28.84 -0.57
C ALA A 385 -5.14 -27.50 -0.72
N GLY A 386 -4.43 -26.37 -0.62
CA GLY A 386 -4.99 -25.02 -0.77
C GLY A 386 -4.93 -24.48 -2.20
N GLY A 387 -5.32 -23.22 -2.40
CA GLY A 387 -5.26 -22.54 -3.71
C GLY A 387 -3.84 -22.44 -4.28
N ALA A 388 -2.83 -22.16 -3.44
CA ALA A 388 -1.42 -22.16 -3.85
C ALA A 388 -0.96 -23.56 -4.29
N ALA A 389 -1.31 -24.60 -3.52
CA ALA A 389 -1.02 -25.99 -3.87
C ALA A 389 -1.65 -26.40 -5.22
N ARG A 390 -2.87 -25.94 -5.50
CA ARG A 390 -3.55 -26.19 -6.77
C ARG A 390 -2.78 -25.59 -7.95
N GLY A 391 -2.38 -24.33 -7.86
CA GLY A 391 -1.60 -23.66 -8.90
C GLY A 391 -0.22 -24.30 -9.11
N ALA A 392 0.44 -24.71 -8.02
CA ALA A 392 1.70 -25.44 -8.06
C ALA A 392 1.53 -26.80 -8.75
N ALA A 393 0.55 -27.61 -8.33
CA ALA A 393 0.28 -28.93 -8.91
C ALA A 393 0.02 -28.84 -10.42
N ILE A 394 -0.83 -27.90 -10.86
CA ILE A 394 -1.12 -27.69 -12.28
C ILE A 394 0.15 -27.35 -13.05
N GLY A 395 0.96 -26.41 -12.55
CA GLY A 395 2.21 -26.02 -13.20
C GLY A 395 3.19 -27.18 -13.35
N LEU A 396 3.40 -27.94 -12.28
CA LEU A 396 4.31 -29.09 -12.26
C LEU A 396 3.86 -30.17 -13.25
N LEU A 397 2.57 -30.49 -13.27
CA LEU A 397 2.01 -31.48 -14.21
C LEU A 397 2.12 -31.02 -15.66
N MET A 398 1.92 -29.73 -15.94
CA MET A 398 2.11 -29.17 -17.29
C MET A 398 3.56 -29.27 -17.78
N GLU A 399 4.54 -29.32 -16.87
CA GLU A 399 5.94 -29.57 -17.21
C GLU A 399 6.32 -31.06 -17.23
N GLY A 400 5.36 -31.95 -16.98
CA GLY A 400 5.55 -33.40 -17.04
C GLY A 400 6.13 -34.00 -15.76
N ALA A 401 5.94 -33.36 -14.61
CA ALA A 401 6.24 -33.99 -13.32
C ALA A 401 5.14 -34.97 -12.90
N GLU A 402 5.50 -35.91 -12.03
CA GLU A 402 4.59 -36.68 -11.19
C GLU A 402 4.40 -35.97 -9.85
N VAL A 403 3.15 -35.81 -9.42
CA VAL A 403 2.82 -35.08 -8.18
C VAL A 403 2.08 -35.99 -7.21
N VAL A 404 2.63 -36.16 -6.01
CA VAL A 404 1.96 -36.84 -4.89
C VAL A 404 1.55 -35.78 -3.86
N VAL A 405 0.24 -35.66 -3.64
CA VAL A 405 -0.33 -34.67 -2.72
C VAL A 405 -0.46 -35.27 -1.33
N PHE A 406 0.10 -34.57 -0.34
CA PHE A 406 -0.02 -34.89 1.08
C PHE A 406 -0.75 -33.76 1.79
N ASN A 407 -1.76 -34.09 2.60
CA ASN A 407 -2.50 -33.10 3.37
C ASN A 407 -3.12 -33.74 4.62
N ARG A 408 -3.24 -32.96 5.70
CA ARG A 408 -3.85 -33.43 6.95
C ARG A 408 -5.31 -33.88 6.76
N SER A 409 -6.06 -33.16 5.93
CA SER A 409 -7.43 -33.52 5.58
C SER A 409 -7.41 -34.29 4.26
N GLU A 410 -7.68 -35.58 4.35
CA GLU A 410 -7.78 -36.50 3.23
C GLU A 410 -8.81 -36.01 2.19
N ASP A 411 -10.02 -35.67 2.63
CA ASP A 411 -11.09 -35.18 1.74
C ASP A 411 -10.63 -33.98 0.89
N ARG A 412 -9.91 -33.02 1.48
CA ARG A 412 -9.39 -31.85 0.75
C ARG A 412 -8.31 -32.21 -0.27
N ALA A 413 -7.44 -33.19 0.04
CA ALA A 413 -6.44 -33.64 -0.92
C ALA A 413 -7.09 -34.39 -2.08
N MET A 414 -8.04 -35.30 -1.80
CA MET A 414 -8.78 -36.00 -2.84
C MET A 414 -9.57 -35.03 -3.72
N GLU A 415 -10.20 -34.02 -3.13
CA GLU A 415 -10.88 -32.96 -3.87
C GLU A 415 -9.93 -32.21 -4.79
N LEU A 416 -8.75 -31.81 -4.30
CA LEU A 416 -7.72 -31.17 -5.12
C LEU A 416 -7.25 -32.08 -6.27
N VAL A 417 -6.95 -33.35 -6.01
CA VAL A 417 -6.53 -34.32 -7.04
C VAL A 417 -7.61 -34.46 -8.12
N LYS A 418 -8.88 -34.60 -7.71
CA LYS A 418 -10.02 -34.72 -8.63
C LYS A 418 -10.20 -33.44 -9.46
N ASP A 419 -10.10 -32.29 -8.82
CA ASP A 419 -10.27 -30.98 -9.43
C ASP A 419 -9.13 -30.62 -10.39
N VAL A 420 -7.89 -31.01 -10.08
CA VAL A 420 -6.76 -30.87 -11.01
C VAL A 420 -6.95 -31.80 -12.20
N LYS A 421 -7.31 -33.07 -11.99
CA LYS A 421 -7.56 -34.03 -13.07
C LYS A 421 -8.67 -33.57 -14.02
N SER A 422 -9.72 -32.92 -13.53
CA SER A 422 -10.82 -32.44 -14.36
C SER A 422 -10.46 -31.22 -15.24
N ARG A 423 -9.34 -30.54 -14.96
CA ARG A 423 -8.87 -29.34 -15.67
C ARG A 423 -7.65 -29.58 -16.56
N MET A 424 -7.21 -30.84 -16.65
CA MET A 424 -6.12 -31.26 -17.50
C MET A 424 -6.68 -32.06 -18.67
N ASP A 425 -6.17 -31.79 -19.88
CA ASP A 425 -6.64 -32.44 -21.11
C ASP A 425 -5.98 -33.82 -21.31
N ASP A 426 -4.75 -33.97 -20.80
CA ASP A 426 -3.95 -35.18 -20.88
C ASP A 426 -4.03 -36.01 -19.59
N ALA A 427 -3.70 -37.30 -19.70
CA ALA A 427 -3.52 -38.15 -18.54
C ALA A 427 -2.32 -37.64 -17.71
N VAL A 428 -2.61 -37.00 -16.59
CA VAL A 428 -1.62 -36.45 -15.67
C VAL A 428 -1.34 -37.40 -14.50
N SER A 429 -0.08 -37.50 -14.09
CA SER A 429 0.34 -38.31 -12.93
C SER A 429 0.19 -37.51 -11.64
N ILE A 430 -1.03 -37.52 -11.09
CA ILE A 430 -1.31 -36.93 -9.78
C ILE A 430 -2.13 -37.88 -8.92
N GLU A 431 -1.69 -38.07 -7.68
CA GLU A 431 -2.37 -38.87 -6.68
C GLU A 431 -2.31 -38.25 -5.29
N TYR A 432 -3.11 -38.78 -4.38
CA TYR A 432 -3.08 -38.46 -2.96
C TYR A 432 -2.55 -39.67 -2.21
N GLN A 433 -1.76 -39.41 -1.16
CA GLN A 433 -1.32 -40.42 -0.23
C GLN A 433 -1.55 -39.99 1.22
N SER A 434 -2.02 -40.93 2.03
CA SER A 434 -2.22 -40.73 3.46
C SER A 434 -0.89 -40.65 4.22
N GLY A 435 -0.82 -39.79 5.22
CA GLY A 435 0.41 -39.56 5.98
C GLY A 435 1.31 -38.51 5.31
N GLY A 436 2.62 -38.69 5.43
CA GLY A 436 3.63 -37.80 4.87
C GLY A 436 4.63 -38.57 4.02
N PRO A 437 5.44 -37.87 3.21
CA PRO A 437 6.39 -38.51 2.30
C PRO A 437 7.44 -39.32 3.06
N GLN A 438 7.73 -40.52 2.56
CA GLN A 438 8.71 -41.46 3.10
C GLN A 438 9.93 -41.55 2.19
N ALA A 439 11.05 -41.99 2.75
CA ALA A 439 12.35 -41.97 2.06
C ALA A 439 12.46 -43.01 0.93
N ASP A 440 11.76 -44.14 1.03
CA ASP A 440 11.76 -45.22 0.05
C ASP A 440 10.89 -44.95 -1.18
N GLU A 441 10.21 -43.80 -1.22
CA GLU A 441 9.27 -43.43 -2.29
C GLU A 441 9.93 -42.68 -3.46
N GLY A 442 11.19 -42.26 -3.28
CA GLY A 442 12.04 -41.71 -4.34
C GLY A 442 11.59 -40.34 -4.86
N PHE A 443 11.33 -39.38 -3.97
CA PHE A 443 11.01 -38.00 -4.36
C PHE A 443 12.27 -37.23 -4.77
N ASP A 444 12.17 -36.44 -5.84
CA ASP A 444 13.20 -35.48 -6.25
C ASP A 444 13.04 -34.12 -5.57
N ALA A 445 11.80 -33.77 -5.19
CA ALA A 445 11.49 -32.56 -4.45
C ALA A 445 10.36 -32.72 -3.43
N VAL A 446 10.46 -31.96 -2.34
CA VAL A 446 9.39 -31.76 -1.35
C VAL A 446 9.03 -30.28 -1.32
N ILE A 447 7.79 -29.96 -1.68
CA ILE A 447 7.31 -28.58 -1.82
C ILE A 447 6.20 -28.32 -0.79
N ASN A 448 6.44 -27.42 0.16
CA ASN A 448 5.43 -26.96 1.11
C ASN A 448 4.60 -25.80 0.55
N MET A 449 3.28 -26.02 0.48
CA MET A 449 2.26 -25.04 0.11
C MET A 449 1.25 -24.81 1.24
N THR A 450 1.58 -25.24 2.46
CA THR A 450 0.79 -24.96 3.67
C THR A 450 1.22 -23.65 4.34
N THR A 451 0.48 -23.23 5.36
CA THR A 451 0.84 -22.09 6.21
C THR A 451 1.61 -22.49 7.48
N LEU A 452 2.03 -23.75 7.60
CA LEU A 452 2.86 -24.19 8.73
C LEU A 452 4.28 -23.64 8.59
N GLY A 453 4.85 -23.19 9.71
CA GLY A 453 6.11 -22.46 9.73
C GLY A 453 5.97 -20.95 9.55
N MET A 454 4.78 -20.44 9.17
CA MET A 454 4.54 -19.01 8.99
C MET A 454 4.40 -18.28 10.32
N GLU A 455 5.15 -17.19 10.49
CA GLU A 455 5.06 -16.31 11.65
C GLU A 455 3.63 -15.74 11.79
N GLY A 456 3.08 -15.75 13.00
CA GLY A 456 1.69 -15.37 13.26
C GLY A 456 0.62 -16.33 12.69
N GLY A 457 1.04 -17.40 12.00
CA GLY A 457 0.17 -18.44 11.48
C GLY A 457 -0.29 -19.46 12.55
N PRO A 458 -1.08 -20.48 12.17
CA PRO A 458 -1.64 -21.47 13.10
C PRO A 458 -0.61 -22.47 13.65
N GLY A 459 0.67 -22.37 13.26
CA GLY A 459 1.74 -23.27 13.69
C GLY A 459 3.12 -22.78 13.25
N PRO A 460 3.61 -21.64 13.78
CA PRO A 460 4.88 -21.03 13.37
C PRO A 460 6.09 -21.93 13.68
N ASP A 461 6.02 -22.70 14.77
CA ASP A 461 7.12 -23.59 15.21
C ASP A 461 6.97 -25.05 14.73
N ARG A 462 6.02 -25.32 13.83
CA ARG A 462 5.71 -26.68 13.36
C ARG A 462 6.18 -26.90 11.94
N SER A 463 6.73 -28.07 11.66
CA SER A 463 7.03 -28.53 10.31
C SER A 463 5.84 -29.26 9.69
N PRO A 464 5.44 -28.97 8.44
CA PRO A 464 4.44 -29.78 7.74
C PRO A 464 4.86 -31.23 7.56
N LEU A 465 6.17 -31.53 7.47
CA LEU A 465 6.68 -32.88 7.33
C LEU A 465 6.38 -33.71 8.60
N ASP A 466 6.71 -33.17 9.77
CA ASP A 466 6.47 -33.83 11.07
C ASP A 466 4.97 -34.03 11.31
N GLU A 467 4.16 -33.01 11.00
CA GLU A 467 2.71 -33.04 11.20
C GLU A 467 2.00 -34.08 10.33
N LEU A 468 2.59 -34.42 9.18
CA LEU A 468 2.10 -35.47 8.30
C LEU A 468 2.70 -36.84 8.65
N GLY A 469 3.67 -36.91 9.56
CA GLY A 469 4.41 -38.15 9.85
C GLY A 469 5.36 -38.58 8.73
N GLY A 470 5.88 -37.62 7.97
CA GLY A 470 6.89 -37.87 6.95
C GLY A 470 8.26 -38.22 7.55
N SER A 471 9.08 -38.94 6.80
CA SER A 471 10.44 -39.30 7.22
C SER A 471 11.41 -38.16 6.96
N LEU A 472 12.22 -37.77 7.96
CA LEU A 472 13.31 -36.80 7.77
C LEU A 472 14.36 -37.28 6.74
N ASP A 473 14.47 -38.59 6.51
CA ASP A 473 15.41 -39.15 5.54
C ASP A 473 15.02 -38.84 4.09
N VAL A 474 13.80 -38.35 3.85
CA VAL A 474 13.39 -37.81 2.55
C VAL A 474 14.11 -36.49 2.21
N LEU A 475 14.66 -35.79 3.21
CA LEU A 475 15.34 -34.50 3.03
C LEU A 475 16.85 -34.70 2.76
N SER A 476 17.23 -35.66 1.92
CA SER A 476 18.64 -35.93 1.61
C SER A 476 19.27 -34.84 0.73
N ASP A 477 20.59 -34.90 0.56
CA ASP A 477 21.38 -34.01 -0.30
C ASP A 477 21.05 -34.09 -1.80
N THR A 478 20.27 -35.10 -2.21
CA THR A 478 19.75 -35.26 -3.58
C THR A 478 18.37 -34.66 -3.78
N VAL A 479 17.69 -34.21 -2.73
CA VAL A 479 16.31 -33.71 -2.78
C VAL A 479 16.29 -32.18 -2.68
N VAL A 480 15.41 -31.56 -3.48
CA VAL A 480 15.10 -30.13 -3.37
C VAL A 480 13.95 -29.93 -2.38
N VAL A 481 14.16 -29.11 -1.36
CA VAL A 481 13.11 -28.69 -0.44
C VAL A 481 12.73 -27.25 -0.75
N PHE A 482 11.46 -27.03 -1.07
CA PHE A 482 10.93 -25.71 -1.38
C PHE A 482 9.81 -25.36 -0.40
N ASP A 483 10.00 -24.31 0.40
CA ASP A 483 8.96 -23.78 1.27
C ASP A 483 8.38 -22.47 0.71
N ALA A 484 7.07 -22.42 0.44
CA ALA A 484 6.40 -21.21 -0.03
C ALA A 484 6.24 -20.14 1.07
N VAL A 485 6.43 -20.51 2.35
CA VAL A 485 6.44 -19.56 3.46
C VAL A 485 7.69 -18.69 3.38
N TYR A 486 7.51 -17.37 3.31
CA TYR A 486 8.61 -16.40 3.20
C TYR A 486 8.86 -15.59 4.48
N ALA A 487 7.96 -15.69 5.46
CA ALA A 487 8.06 -15.00 6.75
C ALA A 487 7.78 -16.01 7.89
N PRO A 488 8.83 -16.52 8.56
CA PRO A 488 10.26 -16.26 8.36
C PRO A 488 10.84 -17.07 7.20
N LEU A 489 12.02 -16.69 6.69
CA LEU A 489 12.73 -17.50 5.67
C LEU A 489 13.28 -18.82 6.23
N GLN A 490 13.58 -18.87 7.53
CA GLN A 490 14.11 -20.04 8.22
C GLN A 490 12.99 -20.76 8.99
N THR A 491 12.06 -21.36 8.25
CA THR A 491 10.98 -22.17 8.82
C THR A 491 11.52 -23.46 9.45
N PRO A 492 10.73 -24.16 10.28
CA PRO A 492 11.09 -25.48 10.79
C PRO A 492 11.44 -26.49 9.69
N LEU A 493 10.71 -26.51 8.57
CA LEU A 493 11.01 -27.38 7.42
C LEU A 493 12.35 -27.03 6.78
N ILE A 494 12.61 -25.74 6.58
CA ILE A 494 13.89 -25.28 6.00
C ILE A 494 15.07 -25.66 6.90
N LYS A 495 14.94 -25.51 8.23
CA LYS A 495 15.97 -25.93 9.17
C LYS A 495 16.23 -27.44 9.10
N GLN A 496 15.18 -28.25 9.09
CA GLN A 496 15.28 -29.71 8.93
C GLN A 496 16.00 -30.09 7.62
N ALA A 497 15.68 -29.41 6.52
CA ALA A 497 16.30 -29.63 5.23
C ALA A 497 17.80 -29.30 5.24
N CYS A 498 18.16 -28.13 5.78
CA CYS A 498 19.55 -27.71 5.93
C CYS A 498 20.37 -28.69 6.81
N ASP A 499 19.80 -29.14 7.93
CA ASP A 499 20.46 -30.10 8.84
C ASP A 499 20.77 -31.45 8.17
N ARG A 500 20.01 -31.79 7.12
CA ARG A 500 20.19 -33.01 6.32
C ARG A 500 20.94 -32.81 5.02
N GLY A 501 21.36 -31.57 4.72
CA GLY A 501 22.13 -31.22 3.53
C GLY A 501 21.31 -31.09 2.24
N ALA A 502 19.98 -31.07 2.32
CA ALA A 502 19.11 -30.86 1.17
C ALA A 502 19.34 -29.50 0.52
N LYS A 503 19.06 -29.43 -0.78
CA LYS A 503 19.07 -28.16 -1.51
C LYS A 503 17.79 -27.40 -1.20
N VAL A 504 17.90 -26.18 -0.70
CA VAL A 504 16.76 -25.39 -0.23
C VAL A 504 16.38 -24.25 -1.17
N LEU A 505 15.08 -24.09 -1.39
CA LEU A 505 14.44 -22.87 -1.88
C LEU A 505 13.51 -22.31 -0.79
N THR A 506 13.71 -21.06 -0.42
CA THR A 506 12.89 -20.34 0.57
C THR A 506 11.76 -19.55 -0.10
N GLY A 507 10.77 -19.09 0.68
CA GLY A 507 9.56 -18.47 0.11
C GLY A 507 9.79 -17.14 -0.62
N ASP A 508 10.90 -16.45 -0.36
CA ASP A 508 11.32 -15.29 -1.15
C ASP A 508 11.59 -15.66 -2.61
N ALA A 509 12.08 -16.87 -2.90
CA ALA A 509 12.29 -17.33 -4.27
C ALA A 509 10.97 -17.36 -5.05
N MET A 510 9.89 -17.88 -4.44
CA MET A 510 8.55 -17.86 -5.03
C MET A 510 8.05 -16.42 -5.21
N PHE A 511 8.16 -15.62 -4.15
CA PHE A 511 7.68 -14.24 -4.14
C PHE A 511 8.37 -13.37 -5.20
N LEU A 512 9.68 -13.50 -5.38
CA LEU A 512 10.44 -12.77 -6.38
C LEU A 512 10.12 -13.24 -7.80
N ALA A 513 10.00 -14.56 -8.03
CA ALA A 513 9.72 -15.10 -9.36
C ALA A 513 8.33 -14.69 -9.88
N GLN A 514 7.29 -14.76 -9.04
CA GLN A 514 5.94 -14.33 -9.45
C GLN A 514 5.90 -12.82 -9.73
N ALA A 515 6.60 -12.00 -8.92
CA ALA A 515 6.67 -10.55 -9.09
C ALA A 515 7.46 -10.19 -10.37
N ALA A 516 8.51 -10.94 -10.69
CA ALA A 516 9.31 -10.71 -11.88
C ALA A 516 8.49 -10.96 -13.16
N ARG A 517 7.66 -12.00 -13.14
CA ARG A 517 6.72 -12.28 -14.23
C ARG A 517 5.68 -11.17 -14.38
N GLN A 518 5.09 -10.70 -13.27
CA GLN A 518 4.19 -9.53 -13.28
C GLN A 518 4.85 -8.29 -13.87
N PHE A 519 6.06 -7.98 -13.40
CA PHE A 519 6.83 -6.83 -13.86
C PHE A 519 7.08 -6.89 -15.38
N ARG A 520 7.47 -8.06 -15.90
CA ARG A 520 7.67 -8.25 -17.33
C ARG A 520 6.38 -8.12 -18.13
N THR A 521 5.26 -8.63 -17.62
CA THR A 521 3.95 -8.47 -18.25
C THR A 521 3.57 -7.00 -18.40
N TRP A 522 3.83 -6.16 -17.39
CA TRP A 522 3.46 -4.74 -17.41
C TRP A 522 4.44 -3.85 -18.15
N THR A 523 5.74 -4.14 -18.05
CA THR A 523 6.80 -3.25 -18.53
C THR A 523 7.40 -3.68 -19.86
N GLY A 524 7.24 -4.96 -20.23
CA GLY A 524 7.97 -5.59 -21.33
C GLY A 524 9.46 -5.83 -21.05
N GLN A 525 9.94 -5.51 -19.84
CA GLN A 525 11.34 -5.58 -19.43
C GLN A 525 11.54 -6.62 -18.32
N ASP A 526 12.76 -7.16 -18.20
CA ASP A 526 13.08 -8.07 -17.10
C ASP A 526 13.24 -7.30 -15.78
N ALA A 527 12.81 -7.92 -14.68
CA ALA A 527 12.94 -7.33 -13.35
C ALA A 527 14.41 -7.33 -12.88
N PRO A 528 14.84 -6.29 -12.11
CA PRO A 528 16.20 -6.22 -11.59
C PRO A 528 16.37 -7.14 -10.36
N MET A 529 16.51 -8.45 -10.63
CA MET A 529 16.50 -9.49 -9.60
C MET A 529 17.55 -9.29 -8.51
N ASP A 530 18.75 -8.79 -8.83
CA ASP A 530 19.81 -8.54 -7.85
C ASP A 530 19.43 -7.43 -6.86
N ALA A 531 18.80 -6.36 -7.35
CA ALA A 531 18.31 -5.27 -6.51
C ALA A 531 17.17 -5.76 -5.61
N TRP A 532 16.24 -6.54 -6.17
CA TRP A 532 15.13 -7.11 -5.42
C TRP A 532 15.56 -8.11 -4.35
N ALA A 533 16.50 -9.00 -4.67
CA ALA A 533 17.06 -9.94 -3.71
C ALA A 533 17.76 -9.22 -2.55
N SER A 534 18.40 -8.08 -2.81
CA SER A 534 19.02 -7.25 -1.78
C SER A 534 18.00 -6.59 -0.85
N LEU A 535 16.80 -6.26 -1.36
CA LEU A 535 15.71 -5.74 -0.54
C LEU A 535 15.10 -6.82 0.37
N MET A 536 15.12 -8.09 -0.04
CA MET A 536 14.51 -9.20 0.70
C MET A 536 15.32 -9.67 1.91
N ARG A 537 16.63 -9.37 1.94
CA ARG A 537 17.56 -9.65 3.05
C ARG A 537 17.52 -8.56 4.10
#